data_AF-A0A2K0TNF4-F1
#
_entry.id   AF-A0A2K0TNF4-F1
#
_cell.length_a   1.000
_cell.length_b   1.000
_cell.length_c   1.000
_cell.angle_alpha   90.00
_cell.angle_beta   90.00
_cell.angle_gamma   90.00
#
_symmetry.space_group_name_H-M   'P 1'
#
loop_
_entity.id
_entity.type
_entity.pdbx_description
1 polymer ?
#
loop_
_entity_poly.entity_id
_entity_poly.type
_entity_poly.pdbx_seq_one_letter_code
_entity_poly.pdbx_strand_id
1 'polypeptide(L)' 'MPSLQSLVAFLATTLSVHVHIVHALFINGSVIAPCDSPIYCHGDILRQVELAHPFSDSKTFVDM' A
#
# COMPACT_ATOMS: atom_id res chain seq x y z
N MET A 1 44.59 -27.17 -5.25
CA MET A 1 43.55 -27.91 -4.52
C MET A 1 42.79 -26.90 -3.66
N PRO A 2 41.58 -26.45 -4.05
CA PRO A 2 40.82 -25.49 -3.26
C PRO A 2 40.39 -26.14 -1.94
N SER A 3 40.55 -25.40 -0.84
CA SER A 3 40.29 -25.89 0.52
C SER A 3 38.80 -26.16 0.74
N LEU A 4 38.47 -27.11 1.60
CA LEU A 4 37.10 -27.52 1.95
C LEU A 4 36.23 -26.32 2.41
N GLN A 5 36.86 -25.27 2.92
CA GLN A 5 36.22 -24.00 3.30
C GLN A 5 35.61 -23.24 2.12
N SER A 6 36.20 -23.34 0.92
CA SER A 6 35.68 -22.68 -0.29
C SER A 6 34.41 -23.35 -0.82
N LEU A 7 34.19 -24.63 -0.51
CA LEU A 7 33.02 -25.39 -0.97
C LEU A 7 31.78 -25.09 -0.13
N VAL A 8 31.96 -24.71 1.15
CA VAL A 8 30.86 -24.33 2.06
C VAL A 8 30.29 -22.95 1.70
N ALA A 9 31.12 -22.04 1.18
CA ALA A 9 30.67 -20.69 0.80
C ALA A 9 29.71 -20.68 -0.40
N PHE A 10 29.72 -21.72 -1.24
CA PHE A 10 28.91 -21.78 -2.47
C PHE A 10 27.50 -22.35 -2.28
N LEU A 11 27.21 -22.99 -1.14
CA LEU A 11 25.90 -23.60 -0.86
C LEU A 11 24.96 -22.69 -0.06
N ALA A 12 25.41 -21.50 0.35
CA ALA A 12 24.63 -20.56 1.15
C ALA A 12 23.85 -19.53 0.30
N THR A 13 23.58 -19.82 -0.98
CA THR A 13 22.60 -19.04 -1.77
C THR A 13 21.19 -19.57 -1.48
N THR A 14 20.71 -19.38 -0.25
CA THR A 14 19.31 -19.57 0.06
C THR A 14 18.51 -18.41 -0.53
N LEU A 15 17.89 -18.69 -1.68
CA LEU A 15 16.87 -17.86 -2.31
C LEU A 15 15.86 -17.44 -1.24
N SER A 16 15.93 -16.19 -0.80
CA SER A 16 14.93 -15.59 0.07
C SER A 16 13.71 -15.26 -0.80
N VAL A 17 12.82 -16.23 -0.96
CA VAL A 17 11.53 -16.02 -1.62
C VAL A 17 10.73 -15.04 -0.77
N HIS A 18 10.62 -13.79 -1.25
CA HIS A 18 9.73 -12.80 -0.67
C HIS A 18 8.31 -13.15 -1.08
N VAL A 19 7.62 -13.96 -0.26
CA VAL A 19 6.17 -14.12 -0.35
C VAL A 19 5.54 -12.84 0.18
N HIS A 20 5.15 -11.94 -0.73
CA HIS A 20 4.23 -10.87 -0.37
C HIS A 20 2.86 -11.49 -0.11
N ILE A 21 2.55 -11.75 1.16
CA ILE A 21 1.20 -12.10 1.57
C ILE A 21 0.37 -10.82 1.43
N VAL A 22 -0.23 -10.60 0.26
CA VAL A 22 -1.26 -9.57 0.11
C VAL A 22 -2.50 -10.11 0.81
N HIS A 23 -2.57 -9.87 2.12
CA HIS A 23 -3.83 -10.01 2.83
C HIS A 23 -4.78 -8.96 2.25
N ALA A 24 -5.70 -9.38 1.38
CA ALA A 24 -6.95 -8.66 1.22
C ALA A 24 -7.72 -8.82 2.54
N LEU A 25 -7.39 -7.98 3.52
CA LEU A 25 -8.12 -7.91 4.77
C LEU A 25 -9.49 -7.29 4.49
N PHE A 26 -10.47 -8.14 4.22
CA PHE A 26 -11.86 -7.74 4.42
C PHE A 26 -12.08 -7.59 5.93
N ILE A 27 -11.89 -6.38 6.44
CA ILE A 27 -12.29 -5.99 7.80
C ILE A 27 -13.75 -5.53 7.71
N ASN A 28 -14.62 -6.15 8.49
CA ASN A 28 -16.01 -5.72 8.64
C ASN A 28 -16.04 -4.31 9.28
N GLY A 29 -15.96 -3.27 8.45
CA GLY A 29 -16.16 -1.88 8.83
C GLY A 29 -15.03 -1.23 9.63
N SER A 30 -14.04 -0.71 8.92
CA SER A 30 -13.70 0.72 8.93
C SER A 30 -12.59 0.89 7.91
N VAL A 31 -12.89 1.56 6.78
CA VAL A 31 -11.83 2.11 5.92
C VAL A 31 -11.24 3.26 6.72
N ILE A 32 -10.37 2.94 7.67
CA ILE A 32 -9.60 3.95 8.39
C ILE A 32 -8.63 4.47 7.35
N ALA A 33 -9.00 5.57 6.71
CA ALA A 33 -8.03 6.30 5.92
C ALA A 33 -6.87 6.69 6.84
N PRO A 34 -5.61 6.60 6.37
CA PRO A 34 -4.47 7.02 7.18
C PRO A 34 -4.71 8.43 7.71
N CYS A 35 -4.41 8.69 8.99
CA CYS A 35 -4.53 10.04 9.55
C CYS A 35 -3.60 11.04 8.85
N ASP A 36 -2.59 10.54 8.14
CA ASP A 36 -1.69 11.33 7.32
C ASP A 36 -2.22 11.56 5.89
N SER A 37 -3.43 11.07 5.57
CA SER A 37 -4.05 11.32 4.27
C SER A 37 -4.48 12.79 4.18
N PRO A 38 -3.93 13.56 3.22
CA PRO A 38 -4.35 14.94 3.01
C PRO A 38 -5.78 15.02 2.44
N ILE A 39 -6.29 13.94 1.83
CA ILE A 39 -7.62 13.87 1.24
C ILE A 39 -8.66 13.48 2.31
N TYR A 40 -8.43 12.36 3.01
CA TYR A 40 -9.45 11.76 3.87
C TYR A 40 -9.39 12.16 5.34
N CYS A 41 -8.20 12.48 5.89
CA CYS A 41 -8.10 12.86 7.30
C CYS A 41 -8.26 14.36 7.52
N HIS A 42 -7.68 15.17 6.63
CA HIS A 42 -7.75 16.63 6.73
C HIS A 42 -8.99 17.17 6.02
N GLY A 43 -9.42 16.52 4.94
CA GLY A 43 -10.65 16.87 4.21
C GLY A 43 -10.57 18.16 3.41
N ASP A 44 -9.49 18.94 3.49
CA ASP A 44 -9.36 20.23 2.79
C ASP A 44 -9.47 20.07 1.28
N ILE A 45 -8.82 19.04 0.72
CA ILE A 45 -8.88 18.76 -0.74
C ILE A 45 -10.30 18.36 -1.14
N LEU A 46 -10.92 17.45 -0.39
CA LEU A 46 -12.28 17.00 -0.66
C LEU A 46 -13.25 18.18 -0.62
N ARG A 47 -13.11 19.05 0.39
CA ARG A 47 -13.89 20.28 0.52
C ARG A 47 -13.73 21.21 -0.68
N GLN A 48 -12.51 21.45 -1.15
CA GLN A 48 -12.31 22.32 -2.32
C GLN A 48 -12.93 21.73 -3.58
N VAL A 49 -12.83 20.42 -3.77
CA VAL A 49 -13.43 19.73 -4.91
C VAL A 49 -14.95 19.81 -4.86
N GLU A 50 -15.56 19.54 -3.70
CA GLU A 50 -17.02 19.65 -3.52
C GLU A 50 -17.52 21.08 -3.77
N LEU A 51 -16.81 22.10 -3.28
CA LEU A 51 -17.18 23.51 -3.50
C LEU A 51 -17.06 23.93 -4.98
N ALA A 52 -16.07 23.40 -5.70
CA ALA A 52 -15.86 23.70 -7.11
C ALA A 52 -16.89 23.02 -8.03
N HIS A 53 -17.65 22.04 -7.54
CA HIS A 53 -18.64 21.27 -8.30
C HIS A 53 -18.15 20.82 -9.71
N PRO A 54 -16.98 20.14 -9.85
CA PRO A 54 -16.50 19.69 -11.15
C PRO A 54 -17.28 18.50 -11.71
N PHE A 55 -18.04 17.80 -10.86
CA PHE A 55 -18.88 16.67 -11.22
C PHE A 55 -20.34 16.96 -10.88
N SER A 56 -21.26 16.27 -11.57
CA SER A 56 -22.70 16.40 -11.35
C SER A 56 -23.18 15.80 -10.02
N ASP A 57 -22.35 15.03 -9.35
CA ASP A 57 -22.64 14.33 -8.11
C ASP A 57 -21.47 14.43 -7.14
N SER A 58 -21.75 14.18 -5.85
CA SER A 58 -20.78 14.32 -4.76
C SER A 58 -19.85 13.12 -4.58
N LYS A 59 -19.95 12.07 -5.41
CA LYS A 59 -19.26 10.81 -5.18
C LYS A 59 -18.26 10.44 -6.28
N THR A 60 -18.42 10.97 -7.50
CA THR A 60 -17.52 10.70 -8.63
C THR A 60 -16.04 10.94 -8.30
N PHE A 61 -15.70 12.01 -7.57
CA PHE A 61 -14.31 12.26 -7.17
C PHE A 61 -13.77 11.25 -6.16
N VAL A 62 -14.62 10.75 -5.27
CA VAL A 62 -14.23 9.83 -4.19
C VAL A 62 -14.05 8.39 -4.70
N ASP A 63 -14.72 8.05 -5.81
CA ASP A 63 -14.71 6.71 -6.41
C ASP A 63 -13.57 6.48 -7.42
N MET A 64 -12.76 7.51 -7.72
CA MET A 64 -11.55 7.41 -8.56
C MET A 64 -10.37 6.85 -7.76
#